data_AF-A0A971RSB0-F1
#
_entry.id   AF-A0A971RSB0-F1
#
_cell.length_a   1.000
_cell.length_b   1.000
_cell.length_c   1.000
_cell.angle_alpha   90.00
_cell.angle_beta   90.00
_cell.angle_gamma   90.00
#
_symmetry.space_group_name_H-M   'P 1'
#
loop_
_entity.id
_entity.type
_entity.pdbx_description
1 polymer ?
#
loop_
_entity_poly.entity_id
_entity_poly.type
_entity_poly.pdbx_seq_one_letter_code
_entity_poly.pdbx_strand_id
1 'polypeptide(L)'
;TLVVPSWVTYDVTECLLMDYAANRSLTQYRIYLDGFSDWDNRDDFIVTSTGSYSFFQYSPRIVYTLSDGVSNSDHSIPQAQFSVSSHPNPFSDKSTITAKIPEPGQCKLSIYNIKGQRIRTHNISAKTAGDHSFLWDAKDDDGNQVCGGVYFVVLEKGKYKSSRRILYLR
;
A
#
# COMPACT_ATOMS: atom_id res chain seq x y z
N THR A 1 49.04 19.35 2.64
CA THR A 1 48.67 17.94 2.90
C THR A 1 47.44 17.64 2.06
N LEU A 2 47.52 16.70 1.12
CA LEU A 2 46.41 16.33 0.25
C LEU A 2 45.35 15.59 1.06
N VAL A 3 44.14 16.16 1.13
CA VAL A 3 42.97 15.50 1.72
C VAL A 3 42.49 14.46 0.72
N VAL A 4 42.61 13.18 1.07
CA VAL A 4 41.96 12.09 0.33
C VAL A 4 40.47 12.10 0.67
N PRO A 5 39.54 12.21 -0.30
CA PRO A 5 38.12 12.11 0.00
C PRO A 5 37.78 10.67 0.40
N SER A 6 37.38 10.47 1.65
CA SER A 6 36.75 9.24 2.12
C SER A 6 35.28 9.27 1.73
N TRP A 7 34.84 8.29 0.95
CA TRP A 7 33.43 8.07 0.63
C TRP A 7 32.97 6.75 1.26
N VAL A 8 31.74 6.75 1.78
CA VAL A 8 31.05 5.56 2.29
C VAL A 8 29.88 5.29 1.34
N THR A 9 29.79 4.08 0.83
CA THR A 9 28.65 3.62 0.02
C THR A 9 27.82 2.66 0.85
N TYR A 10 26.55 3.01 1.05
CA TYR A 10 25.55 2.09 1.59
C TYR A 10 24.78 1.49 0.42
N ASP A 11 25.04 0.22 0.11
CA ASP A 11 24.19 -0.54 -0.80
C ASP A 11 23.06 -1.17 0.01
N VAL A 12 21.84 -0.66 -0.16
CA VAL A 12 20.64 -1.08 0.57
C VAL A 12 19.67 -1.74 -0.41
N THR A 13 20.14 -2.73 -1.16
CA THR A 13 19.33 -3.38 -2.20
C THR A 13 18.28 -4.35 -1.63
N GLU A 14 18.44 -4.85 -0.40
CA GLU A 14 17.53 -5.84 0.20
C GLU A 14 17.21 -5.65 1.70
N CYS A 15 17.00 -4.40 2.17
CA CYS A 15 16.50 -4.23 3.55
C CYS A 15 14.97 -4.44 3.63
N LEU A 16 14.57 -5.44 4.42
CA LEU A 16 13.17 -5.66 4.83
C LEU A 16 12.92 -4.98 6.18
N LEU A 17 12.16 -3.88 6.19
CA LEU A 17 11.63 -3.34 7.44
C LEU A 17 10.30 -4.02 7.79
N MET A 18 10.27 -4.61 8.99
CA MET A 18 9.06 -5.15 9.59
C MET A 18 8.55 -4.21 10.67
N ASP A 19 7.31 -3.77 10.51
CA ASP A 19 6.56 -3.11 11.58
C ASP A 19 5.85 -4.21 12.38
N TYR A 20 6.48 -4.64 13.47
CA TYR A 20 5.99 -5.72 14.32
C TYR A 20 4.69 -5.36 15.06
N ALA A 21 4.45 -4.08 15.34
CA ALA A 21 3.23 -3.64 16.03
C ALA A 21 2.01 -3.72 15.11
N ALA A 22 2.18 -3.45 13.81
CA ALA A 22 1.14 -3.52 12.80
C ALA A 22 1.16 -4.82 11.95
N ASN A 23 2.09 -5.75 12.23
CA ASN A 23 2.32 -6.99 11.49
C ASN A 23 2.35 -6.80 9.96
N ARG A 24 3.05 -5.76 9.49
CA ARG A 24 3.16 -5.40 8.08
C ARG A 24 4.62 -5.36 7.62
N SER A 25 4.86 -5.83 6.40
CA SER A 25 6.13 -5.64 5.69
C SER A 25 6.03 -4.44 4.76
N LEU A 26 7.03 -3.56 4.79
CA LEU A 26 7.11 -2.41 3.88
C LEU A 26 8.14 -2.72 2.79
N THR A 27 7.70 -2.70 1.53
CA THR A 27 8.55 -3.03 0.36
C THR A 27 9.26 -1.82 -0.25
N GLN A 28 8.97 -0.61 0.25
CA GLN A 28 9.61 0.62 -0.17
C GLN A 28 9.80 1.51 1.05
N TYR A 29 11.03 1.93 1.30
CA TYR A 29 11.38 2.81 2.40
C TYR A 29 12.21 3.98 1.87
N ARG A 30 12.06 5.13 2.52
CA ARG A 30 12.94 6.28 2.32
C ARG A 30 13.43 6.69 3.70
N ILE A 31 14.74 6.64 3.89
CA ILE A 31 15.37 7.03 5.15
C ILE A 31 15.78 8.49 4.99
N TYR A 32 15.23 9.35 5.83
CA TYR A 32 15.69 10.73 5.97
C TYR A 32 16.66 10.77 7.16
N LEU A 33 17.80 11.40 6.97
CA LEU A 33 18.77 11.68 8.03
C LEU A 33 18.81 13.20 8.20
N ASP A 34 18.07 13.69 9.18
CA ASP A 34 18.06 15.11 9.52
C ASP A 34 18.92 15.34 10.76
N GLY A 35 19.91 16.23 10.63
CA GLY A 35 20.82 16.62 11.70
C GLY A 35 20.99 18.13 11.74
N PHE A 36 21.28 18.65 12.93
CA PHE A 36 21.70 20.04 13.12
C PHE A 36 23.21 20.02 13.36
N SER A 37 23.96 20.80 12.57
CA SER A 37 25.36 21.11 12.86
C SER A 37 25.41 22.10 14.04
N ASP A 38 26.42 21.98 14.90
CA ASP A 38 26.63 22.91 16.03
C ASP A 38 27.34 24.21 15.61
N TRP A 39 27.57 24.39 14.30
CA TRP A 39 28.22 25.57 13.70
C TRP A 39 29.60 25.88 14.30
N ASP A 40 30.30 24.87 14.82
CA ASP A 40 31.65 25.05 15.36
C ASP A 40 32.76 25.03 14.29
N ASN A 41 32.37 24.86 13.02
CA ASN A 41 33.23 24.81 11.84
C ASN A 41 34.26 23.65 11.89
N ARG A 42 33.92 22.57 12.60
CA ARG A 42 34.62 21.28 12.56
C ARG A 42 33.82 20.25 11.75
N ASP A 43 34.46 19.10 11.53
CA ASP A 43 33.82 17.98 10.82
C ASP A 43 32.73 17.35 11.71
N ASP A 44 31.51 17.34 11.19
CA ASP A 44 30.37 16.63 11.77
C ASP A 44 30.37 15.17 11.31
N PHE A 45 30.26 14.22 12.25
CA PHE A 45 30.21 12.79 11.95
C PHE A 45 28.82 12.20 12.22
N ILE A 46 28.24 11.51 11.24
CA ILE A 46 27.06 10.65 11.43
C ILE A 46 27.56 9.28 11.86
N VAL A 47 27.38 8.95 13.15
CA VAL A 47 27.79 7.65 13.71
C VAL A 47 26.58 6.72 13.80
N THR A 48 26.63 5.59 13.10
CA THR A 48 25.69 4.49 13.29
C THR A 48 26.29 3.47 14.26
N SER A 49 25.85 3.47 15.53
CA SER A 49 26.24 2.46 16.52
C SER A 49 25.09 1.51 16.82
N THR A 50 25.37 0.21 16.90
CA THR A 50 24.43 -0.80 17.44
C THR A 50 24.79 -1.11 18.90
N GLY A 51 24.00 -0.57 19.84
CA GLY A 51 24.14 -0.73 21.31
C GLY A 51 25.30 0.07 21.91
N SER A 52 25.23 0.68 23.11
CA SER A 52 24.46 0.40 24.33
C SER A 52 24.15 1.70 25.11
N TYR A 53 23.11 1.64 25.98
CA TYR A 53 22.59 2.69 26.86
C TYR A 53 23.63 3.67 27.44
N SER A 54 23.75 4.86 26.87
CA SER A 54 24.31 6.05 27.53
C SER A 54 23.76 7.28 26.83
N PHE A 55 22.70 7.87 27.41
CA PHE A 55 22.07 9.07 26.88
C PHE A 55 22.89 10.31 27.30
N PHE A 56 23.54 10.99 26.36
CA PHE A 56 24.01 12.36 26.59
C PHE A 56 22.97 13.34 26.06
N GLN A 57 22.76 14.45 26.78
CA GLN A 57 21.76 15.48 26.46
C GLN A 57 21.96 16.13 25.07
N TYR A 58 23.11 15.91 24.44
CA TYR A 58 23.51 16.49 23.15
C TYR A 58 23.91 15.44 22.11
N SER A 59 23.54 14.16 22.29
CA SER A 59 23.81 13.14 21.26
C SER A 59 22.87 13.33 20.06
N PRO A 60 23.39 13.23 18.81
CA PRO A 60 22.54 13.20 17.64
C PRO A 60 21.60 11.99 17.73
N ARG A 61 20.29 12.26 17.63
CA ARG A 61 19.24 11.25 17.71
C ARG A 61 18.75 10.91 16.31
N ILE A 62 18.66 9.62 15.99
CA ILE A 62 17.90 9.16 14.82
C ILE A 62 16.45 8.96 15.28
N VAL A 63 15.58 9.88 14.87
CA VAL A 63 14.14 9.75 15.08
C VAL A 63 13.55 9.11 13.83
N TYR A 64 13.11 7.86 13.95
CA TYR A 64 12.34 7.20 12.89
C TYR A 64 10.89 7.65 13.00
N THR A 65 10.49 8.59 12.15
CA THR A 65 9.06 8.84 11.91
C THR A 65 8.65 8.00 10.71
N LEU A 66 7.86 6.95 10.98
CA LEU A 66 7.12 6.26 9.92
C LEU A 66 6.01 7.22 9.46
N SER A 67 6.34 8.14 8.56
CA SER A 67 5.32 8.81 7.76
C SER A 67 4.85 7.78 6.75
N ASP A 68 3.54 7.47 6.72
CA ASP A 68 2.95 6.84 5.55
C ASP A 68 3.43 7.66 4.34
N GLY A 69 4.15 7.01 3.42
CA GLY A 69 4.76 7.69 2.28
C GLY A 69 3.73 8.61 1.64
N VAL A 70 4.16 9.76 1.13
CA VAL A 70 3.29 10.80 0.55
C VAL A 70 2.41 10.19 -0.54
N SER A 71 1.28 9.63 -0.13
CA SER A 71 0.10 9.55 -0.94
C SER A 71 -0.21 10.99 -1.26
N ASN A 72 -0.56 11.26 -2.52
CA ASN A 72 -0.98 12.55 -3.01
C ASN A 72 -2.37 12.93 -2.44
N SER A 73 -2.53 12.76 -1.13
CA SER A 73 -3.71 13.05 -0.34
C SER A 73 -3.45 14.36 0.37
N ASP A 74 -3.72 15.42 -0.37
CA ASP A 74 -4.08 16.72 0.15
C ASP A 74 -5.19 16.51 1.20
N HIS A 75 -4.83 16.45 2.48
CA HIS A 75 -5.75 16.12 3.59
C HIS A 75 -6.71 17.28 3.95
N SER A 76 -6.71 18.36 3.17
CA SER A 76 -7.61 19.50 3.38
C SER A 76 -8.99 19.30 2.74
N ILE A 77 -9.18 18.27 1.90
CA ILE A 77 -10.46 17.93 1.29
C ILE A 77 -10.55 16.40 1.19
N PRO A 78 -11.52 15.72 1.84
CA PRO A 78 -11.74 14.30 1.61
C PRO A 78 -12.12 14.09 0.15
N GLN A 79 -11.15 13.73 -0.69
CA GLN A 79 -11.43 13.29 -2.05
C GLN A 79 -12.28 12.03 -1.95
N ALA A 80 -13.47 12.08 -2.55
CA ALA A 80 -14.32 10.91 -2.63
C ALA A 80 -13.54 9.82 -3.39
N GLN A 81 -13.14 8.76 -2.67
CA GLN A 81 -12.19 7.77 -3.17
C GLN A 81 -12.88 6.76 -4.09
N PHE A 82 -12.49 6.72 -5.36
CA PHE A 82 -12.82 5.63 -6.26
C PHE A 82 -12.03 4.37 -5.87
N SER A 83 -12.67 3.43 -5.19
CA SER A 83 -11.97 2.30 -4.57
C SER A 83 -12.81 1.03 -4.58
N VAL A 84 -12.15 -0.12 -4.44
CA VAL A 84 -12.82 -1.43 -4.30
C VAL A 84 -12.23 -2.20 -3.13
N SER A 85 -13.11 -2.75 -2.30
CA SER A 85 -12.77 -3.58 -1.15
C SER A 85 -13.58 -4.88 -1.17
N SER A 86 -13.21 -5.81 -0.30
CA SER A 86 -13.84 -7.13 -0.22
C SER A 86 -13.87 -7.59 1.23
N HIS A 87 -15.02 -8.05 1.72
CA HIS A 87 -15.15 -8.64 3.04
C HIS A 87 -16.15 -9.81 3.04
N PRO A 88 -15.79 -10.97 3.62
CA PRO A 88 -14.47 -11.32 4.18
C PRO A 88 -13.41 -11.53 3.08
N ASN A 89 -12.14 -11.38 3.44
CA ASN A 89 -10.99 -11.74 2.61
C ASN A 89 -9.80 -12.09 3.53
N PRO A 90 -9.35 -13.36 3.58
CA PRO A 90 -9.78 -14.50 2.76
C PRO A 90 -11.25 -14.91 2.98
N PHE A 91 -11.87 -15.59 2.01
CA PHE A 91 -13.25 -16.09 2.11
C PHE A 91 -13.35 -17.57 1.70
N SER A 92 -14.33 -18.28 2.25
CA SER A 92 -14.53 -19.73 2.03
C SER A 92 -15.79 -20.08 1.23
N ASP A 93 -16.79 -19.20 1.21
CA ASP A 93 -18.07 -19.43 0.50
C ASP A 93 -18.37 -18.24 -0.40
N LYS A 94 -18.55 -17.07 0.21
CA LYS A 94 -18.87 -15.82 -0.48
C LYS A 94 -18.11 -14.64 0.10
N SER A 95 -17.83 -13.65 -0.75
CA SER A 95 -17.25 -12.36 -0.36
C SER A 95 -18.13 -11.23 -0.86
N THR A 96 -18.39 -10.25 -0.01
CA THR A 96 -19.04 -9.01 -0.42
C THR A 96 -17.97 -8.06 -0.96
N ILE A 97 -18.07 -7.74 -2.23
CA ILE A 97 -17.23 -6.77 -2.91
C ILE A 97 -17.93 -5.42 -2.86
N THR A 98 -17.29 -4.42 -2.26
CA THR A 98 -17.83 -3.06 -2.14
C THR A 98 -17.03 -2.12 -3.01
N ALA A 99 -17.71 -1.48 -3.96
CA ALA A 99 -17.18 -0.45 -4.85
C ALA A 99 -17.61 0.93 -4.34
N LYS A 100 -16.65 1.78 -3.98
CA LYS A 100 -16.91 3.18 -3.65
C LYS A 100 -16.81 4.02 -4.91
N ILE A 101 -17.91 4.66 -5.29
CA ILE A 101 -18.03 5.42 -6.53
C ILE A 101 -18.36 6.88 -6.16
N PRO A 102 -17.43 7.83 -6.37
CA PRO A 102 -17.57 9.20 -5.89
C PRO A 102 -18.55 10.05 -6.71
N GLU A 103 -18.82 9.63 -7.94
CA GLU A 103 -19.67 10.36 -8.89
C GLU A 103 -20.52 9.37 -9.67
N PRO A 104 -21.77 9.71 -10.00
CA PRO A 104 -22.62 8.89 -10.87
C PRO A 104 -21.94 8.52 -12.19
N GLY A 105 -22.30 7.37 -12.75
CA GLY A 105 -21.84 6.93 -14.07
C GLY A 105 -21.77 5.41 -14.24
N GLN A 106 -21.45 5.01 -15.47
CA GLN A 106 -21.24 3.60 -15.81
C GLN A 106 -19.84 3.16 -15.35
N CYS A 107 -19.81 2.17 -14.48
CA CYS A 107 -18.60 1.53 -13.99
C CYS A 107 -18.63 0.05 -14.34
N LYS A 108 -17.46 -0.55 -14.52
CA LYS A 108 -17.31 -1.96 -14.79
C LYS A 108 -16.52 -2.60 -13.66
N LEU A 109 -17.09 -3.63 -13.04
CA LEU A 109 -16.42 -4.46 -12.07
C LEU A 109 -16.10 -5.81 -12.71
N SER A 110 -14.84 -6.21 -12.72
CA SER A 110 -14.38 -7.46 -13.33
C SER A 110 -13.51 -8.23 -12.35
N ILE A 111 -13.68 -9.55 -12.32
CA ILE A 111 -12.88 -10.46 -11.50
C ILE A 111 -11.98 -11.25 -12.44
N TYR A 112 -10.69 -11.30 -12.13
CA TYR A 112 -9.68 -12.01 -12.92
C TYR A 112 -8.96 -13.05 -12.07
N ASN A 113 -8.52 -14.14 -12.70
CA ASN A 113 -7.58 -15.08 -12.08
C ASN A 113 -6.11 -14.62 -12.28
N ILE A 114 -5.17 -15.36 -11.70
CA ILE A 114 -3.72 -15.07 -11.83
C ILE A 114 -3.19 -15.15 -13.27
N LYS A 115 -3.89 -15.83 -14.18
CA LYS A 115 -3.54 -15.91 -15.60
C LYS A 115 -4.08 -14.72 -16.40
N GLY A 116 -4.74 -13.75 -15.75
CA GLY A 116 -5.38 -12.62 -16.39
C GLY A 116 -6.69 -12.98 -17.11
N GLN A 117 -7.20 -14.21 -16.95
CA GLN A 117 -8.49 -14.59 -17.52
C GLN A 117 -9.61 -13.96 -16.71
N ARG A 118 -10.57 -13.34 -17.40
CA ARG A 118 -11.75 -12.75 -16.78
C ARG A 118 -12.71 -13.87 -16.38
N ILE A 119 -12.99 -13.93 -15.09
CA ILE A 119 -13.86 -14.92 -14.45
C ILE A 119 -15.30 -14.42 -14.40
N ARG A 120 -15.50 -13.17 -13.97
CA ARG A 120 -16.84 -12.61 -13.81
C ARG A 120 -16.86 -11.13 -14.13
N THR A 121 -17.96 -10.65 -14.68
CA THR A 121 -18.14 -9.23 -14.98
C THR A 121 -19.48 -8.72 -14.45
N HIS A 122 -19.47 -7.54 -13.85
CA HIS A 122 -20.67 -6.85 -13.41
C HIS A 122 -20.62 -5.39 -13.86
N ASN A 123 -21.61 -4.97 -14.65
CA ASN A 123 -21.75 -3.57 -15.07
C ASN A 123 -22.57 -2.82 -14.01
N ILE A 124 -21.97 -1.80 -13.41
CA ILE A 124 -22.59 -0.98 -12.37
C ILE A 124 -23.05 0.32 -13.01
N SER A 125 -24.37 0.53 -13.08
CA SER A 125 -24.95 1.83 -13.41
C SER A 125 -25.16 2.64 -12.13
N ALA A 126 -24.10 3.28 -11.64
CA ALA A 126 -24.16 4.08 -10.41
C ALA A 126 -24.99 5.35 -10.65
N LYS A 127 -26.26 5.35 -10.21
CA LYS A 127 -27.16 6.51 -10.32
C LYS A 127 -26.80 7.63 -9.35
N THR A 128 -26.19 7.27 -8.22
CA THR A 128 -25.75 8.18 -7.16
C THR A 128 -24.33 7.83 -6.74
N ALA A 129 -23.62 8.82 -6.21
CA ALA A 129 -22.36 8.59 -5.50
C ALA A 129 -22.61 7.71 -4.25
N GLY A 130 -21.61 6.94 -3.85
CA GLY A 130 -21.63 6.12 -2.65
C GLY A 130 -21.10 4.71 -2.86
N ASP A 131 -21.44 3.84 -1.90
CA ASP A 131 -20.97 2.47 -1.84
C ASP A 131 -21.97 1.54 -2.56
N HIS A 132 -21.45 0.72 -3.48
CA HIS A 132 -22.19 -0.27 -4.25
C HIS A 132 -21.64 -1.65 -3.92
N SER A 133 -22.46 -2.51 -3.32
CA SER A 133 -22.04 -3.84 -2.87
C SER A 133 -22.56 -4.94 -3.79
N PHE A 134 -21.69 -5.89 -4.11
CA PHE A 134 -21.97 -7.06 -4.93
C PHE A 134 -21.48 -8.32 -4.19
N LEU A 135 -22.30 -9.36 -4.16
CA LEU A 135 -21.94 -10.64 -3.57
C LEU A 135 -21.29 -11.54 -4.62
N TRP A 136 -20.07 -11.98 -4.37
CA TRP A 136 -19.40 -12.99 -5.18
C TRP A 136 -19.37 -14.35 -4.46
N ASP A 137 -19.89 -15.38 -5.11
CA ASP A 137 -20.02 -16.76 -4.62
C ASP A 137 -19.00 -17.72 -5.23
N ALA A 138 -17.84 -17.19 -5.66
CA ALA A 138 -16.78 -17.94 -6.33
C ALA A 138 -17.26 -18.71 -7.59
N LYS A 139 -18.19 -18.10 -8.34
CA LYS A 139 -18.61 -18.58 -9.67
C LYS A 139 -18.16 -17.65 -10.79
N ASP A 140 -17.93 -18.23 -11.96
CA ASP A 140 -17.70 -17.51 -13.21
C ASP A 140 -19.00 -17.01 -13.85
N ASP A 141 -18.90 -16.34 -15.00
CA ASP A 141 -20.05 -15.84 -15.77
C ASP A 141 -20.95 -16.98 -16.30
N ASP A 142 -20.44 -18.20 -16.44
CA ASP A 142 -21.20 -19.39 -16.86
C ASP A 142 -21.87 -20.13 -15.67
N GLY A 143 -21.64 -19.66 -14.43
CA GLY A 143 -22.19 -20.25 -13.21
C GLY A 143 -21.39 -21.43 -12.67
N ASN A 144 -20.21 -21.72 -13.22
CA ASN A 144 -19.35 -22.79 -12.74
C ASN A 144 -18.51 -22.31 -11.55
N GLN A 145 -18.31 -23.21 -10.57
CA GLN A 145 -17.48 -22.91 -9.40
C GLN A 145 -16.01 -22.83 -9.81
N VAL A 146 -15.32 -21.76 -9.43
CA VAL A 146 -13.88 -21.63 -9.69
C VAL A 146 -13.04 -22.38 -8.66
N CYS A 147 -11.77 -22.60 -8.96
CA CYS A 147 -10.82 -23.24 -8.03
C CYS A 147 -10.44 -22.30 -6.89
N GLY A 148 -10.02 -22.86 -5.75
CA GLY A 148 -9.38 -22.08 -4.68
C GLY A 148 -8.13 -21.36 -5.19
N GLY A 149 -7.88 -20.14 -4.74
CA GLY A 149 -6.73 -19.37 -5.18
C GLY A 149 -6.91 -17.86 -5.10
N VAL A 150 -5.94 -17.17 -5.71
CA VAL A 150 -5.88 -15.71 -5.75
C VAL A 150 -6.65 -15.17 -6.95
N TYR A 151 -7.48 -14.16 -6.69
CA TYR A 151 -8.23 -13.43 -7.70
C TYR A 151 -8.02 -11.93 -7.55
N PHE A 152 -8.25 -11.19 -8.65
CA PHE A 152 -8.16 -9.74 -8.69
C PHE A 152 -9.51 -9.16 -9.07
N VAL A 153 -10.09 -8.38 -8.17
CA VAL A 153 -11.26 -7.55 -8.45
C VAL A 153 -10.77 -6.22 -8.99
N VAL A 154 -11.31 -5.80 -10.12
CA VAL A 154 -10.92 -4.58 -10.82
C VAL A 154 -12.17 -3.77 -11.09
N LEU A 155 -12.18 -2.54 -10.58
CA LEU A 155 -13.22 -1.54 -10.80
C LEU A 155 -12.70 -0.47 -11.78
N GLU A 156 -13.45 -0.20 -12.83
CA GLU A 156 -13.08 0.72 -13.91
C GLU A 156 -14.20 1.73 -14.19
N LYS A 157 -13.85 3.01 -14.34
CA LYS A 157 -14.74 4.09 -14.78
C LYS A 157 -13.94 5.07 -15.65
N GLY A 158 -14.05 4.98 -16.98
CA GLY A 158 -13.27 5.81 -17.89
C GLY A 158 -11.76 5.64 -17.67
N LYS A 159 -11.08 6.69 -17.20
CA LYS A 159 -9.64 6.66 -16.87
C LYS A 159 -9.34 6.17 -15.44
N TYR A 160 -10.35 6.09 -14.57
CA TYR A 160 -10.18 5.65 -13.19
C TYR A 160 -10.18 4.13 -13.11
N LYS A 161 -9.23 3.59 -12.35
CA LYS A 161 -9.07 2.16 -12.12
C LYS A 161 -8.68 1.92 -10.67
N SER A 162 -9.32 0.95 -10.04
CA SER A 162 -9.00 0.47 -8.70
C SER A 162 -8.98 -1.05 -8.72
N SER A 163 -8.06 -1.67 -7.99
CA SER A 163 -7.96 -3.13 -7.93
C SER A 163 -7.76 -3.64 -6.52
N ARG A 164 -8.33 -4.81 -6.21
CA ARG A 164 -8.18 -5.50 -4.94
C ARG A 164 -7.87 -6.98 -5.17
N ARG A 165 -6.81 -7.46 -4.52
CA ARG A 165 -6.50 -8.90 -4.46
C ARG A 165 -7.37 -9.58 -3.41
N ILE A 166 -7.98 -10.70 -3.76
CA ILE A 166 -8.82 -11.51 -2.88
C ILE A 166 -8.37 -12.97 -2.91
N LEU A 167 -8.51 -13.67 -1.79
CA LEU A 167 -8.14 -15.07 -1.63
C LEU A 167 -9.39 -15.92 -1.36
N TYR A 168 -9.64 -16.89 -2.23
CA TYR A 168 -10.67 -17.89 -2.07
C TYR A 168 -10.06 -19.19 -1.52
N LEU A 169 -10.55 -19.63 -0.35
CA LEU A 169 -10.15 -20.86 0.33
C LEU A 169 -11.17 -21.94 -0.03
N ARG A 170 -10.76 -22.93 -0.83
CA ARG A 170 -11.58 -24.09 -1.18
C ARG A 170 -10.98 -25.35 -0.57
#